data_AF-A0A845K1U8-F1
#
_entry.id   AF-A0A845K1U8-F1
#
_cell.length_a   1.000
_cell.length_b   1.000
_cell.length_c   1.000
_cell.angle_alpha   90.00
_cell.angle_beta   90.00
_cell.angle_gamma   90.00
#
_symmetry.space_group_name_H-M   'P 1'
#
loop_
_entity.id
_entity.type
_entity.pdbx_description
1 polymer ?
#
loop_
_entity_poly.entity_id
_entity_poly.type
_entity_poly.pdbx_seq_one_letter_code
_entity_poly.pdbx_strand_id
1 'polypeptide(L)'
;MDDKVKTQTKFPEVPLKELETLWLQVGGTLCNLECTHCFISCSPKNDTIAMMTLAQVKERLKESRDLGVKDYYITGGEVFINPEIFEILEAILSYGPLDVLTNGTQITTEKSNRLREIQNASNHPLRFALSCISCRPSGSSWSTPASRPATPMNPTGMFFSPLSQCLAMAR
;
A
#
# COMPACT_ATOMS: atom_id res chain seq x y z
N MET A 1 27.51 -7.94 -53.39
CA MET A 1 26.76 -7.16 -52.39
C MET A 1 26.98 -7.84 -51.06
N ASP A 2 27.97 -7.39 -50.29
CA ASP A 2 28.26 -7.91 -48.95
C ASP A 2 28.37 -6.71 -48.00
N ASP A 3 27.22 -6.11 -47.71
CA ASP A 3 27.11 -5.10 -46.66
C ASP A 3 27.18 -5.81 -45.30
N LYS A 4 28.41 -5.92 -44.77
CA LYS A 4 28.65 -6.32 -43.39
C LYS A 4 28.10 -5.23 -42.47
N VAL A 5 26.88 -5.44 -41.96
CA VAL A 5 26.31 -4.66 -40.86
C VAL A 5 27.25 -4.77 -39.67
N LYS A 6 27.97 -3.68 -39.37
CA LYS A 6 28.84 -3.58 -38.19
C LYS A 6 27.95 -3.49 -36.96
N THR A 7 27.77 -4.60 -36.25
CA THR A 7 27.07 -4.63 -34.96
C THR A 7 27.93 -3.95 -33.89
N GLN A 8 27.80 -2.63 -33.75
CA GLN A 8 28.32 -1.93 -32.57
C GLN A 8 27.35 -2.14 -31.42
N THR A 9 27.59 -3.13 -30.58
CA THR A 9 26.94 -3.26 -29.27
C THR A 9 27.56 -2.24 -28.32
N LYS A 10 27.06 -1.01 -28.37
CA LYS A 10 27.38 0.05 -27.40
C LYS A 10 26.12 0.42 -26.65
N PHE A 11 25.71 -0.44 -25.71
CA PHE A 11 24.61 -0.13 -24.79
C PHE A 11 25.17 0.56 -23.54
N PRO A 12 24.41 1.46 -22.91
CA PRO A 12 24.80 2.08 -21.65
C PRO A 12 24.79 1.04 -20.53
N GLU A 13 25.86 1.03 -19.72
CA GLU A 13 25.91 0.26 -18.48
C GLU A 13 25.41 1.11 -17.31
N VAL A 14 24.55 0.53 -16.48
CA VAL A 14 23.98 1.19 -15.29
C VAL A 14 24.27 0.30 -14.08
N PRO A 15 25.45 0.41 -13.45
CA PRO A 15 25.77 -0.39 -12.27
C PRO A 15 24.93 0.03 -11.07
N LEU A 16 24.47 -0.94 -10.28
CA LEU A 16 23.83 -0.69 -9.00
C LEU A 16 24.89 -0.18 -8.02
N LYS A 17 24.78 1.08 -7.58
CA LYS A 17 25.74 1.69 -6.65
C LYS A 17 25.45 1.34 -5.20
N GLU A 18 24.19 1.50 -4.81
CA GLU A 18 23.70 1.30 -3.45
C GLU A 18 22.21 0.99 -3.47
N LEU A 19 21.73 0.33 -2.42
CA LEU A 19 20.31 0.09 -2.21
C LEU A 19 19.85 1.02 -1.09
N GLU A 20 19.34 2.21 -1.43
CA GLU A 20 18.90 3.18 -0.41
C GLU A 20 17.54 2.81 0.21
N THR A 21 16.72 2.09 -0.54
CA THR A 21 15.31 1.84 -0.20
C THR A 21 14.95 0.38 -0.40
N LEU A 22 14.32 -0.23 0.60
CA LEU A 22 13.82 -1.60 0.54
C LEU A 22 12.28 -1.63 0.47
N TRP A 23 11.76 -2.30 -0.55
CA TRP A 23 10.33 -2.55 -0.73
C TRP A 23 10.01 -4.01 -0.41
N LEU A 24 9.02 -4.25 0.44
CA LEU A 24 8.57 -5.58 0.84
C LEU A 24 7.09 -5.76 0.55
N GLN A 25 6.75 -6.84 -0.17
CA GLN A 25 5.37 -7.21 -0.46
C GLN A 25 4.78 -8.08 0.66
N VAL A 26 4.67 -7.51 1.86
CA VAL A 26 4.27 -8.24 3.08
C VAL A 26 2.83 -8.77 3.02
N GLY A 27 1.93 -8.08 2.30
CA GLY A 27 0.53 -8.49 2.15
C GLY A 27 0.29 -9.56 1.08
N GLY A 28 1.31 -9.98 0.33
CA GLY A 28 1.13 -10.92 -0.78
C GLY A 28 0.21 -10.36 -1.87
N THR A 29 -0.64 -11.21 -2.48
CA THR A 29 -1.68 -10.81 -3.46
C THR A 29 -3.10 -10.77 -2.89
N LEU A 30 -3.30 -11.22 -1.65
CA LEU A 30 -4.62 -11.25 -1.03
C LEU A 30 -5.05 -9.84 -0.61
N CYS A 31 -6.20 -9.39 -1.13
CA CYS A 31 -6.78 -8.09 -0.81
C CYS A 31 -8.27 -8.22 -0.57
N ASN A 32 -8.85 -7.39 0.29
CA ASN A 32 -10.29 -7.35 0.49
C ASN A 32 -11.03 -6.57 -0.63
N LEU A 33 -10.31 -5.97 -1.56
CA LEU A 33 -10.83 -5.25 -2.72
C LEU A 33 -10.32 -5.88 -4.02
N GLU A 34 -11.04 -5.64 -5.13
CA GLU A 34 -10.67 -6.09 -6.46
C GLU A 34 -10.69 -4.87 -7.41
N CYS A 35 -9.64 -4.06 -7.33
CA CYS A 35 -9.55 -2.80 -8.05
C CYS A 35 -9.18 -3.03 -9.52
N THR A 36 -9.90 -2.40 -10.46
CA THR A 36 -9.70 -2.55 -11.91
C THR A 36 -8.34 -2.05 -12.43
N HIS A 37 -7.65 -1.23 -11.62
CA HIS A 37 -6.35 -0.64 -11.91
C HIS A 37 -5.23 -1.27 -11.08
N CYS A 38 -5.48 -2.42 -10.44
CA CYS A 38 -4.47 -3.10 -9.64
C CYS A 38 -3.40 -3.72 -10.55
N PHE A 39 -2.19 -3.15 -10.53
CA PHE A 39 -1.08 -3.61 -11.37
C PHE A 39 -0.74 -5.10 -11.20
N ILE A 40 -0.81 -5.61 -9.97
CA ILE A 40 -0.52 -7.01 -9.63
C ILE A 40 -1.79 -7.89 -9.49
N SER A 41 -2.95 -7.36 -9.87
CA SER A 41 -4.23 -8.09 -9.84
C SER A 41 -4.59 -8.68 -8.45
N CYS A 42 -4.30 -7.95 -7.37
CA CYS A 42 -4.71 -8.35 -6.03
C CYS A 42 -6.24 -8.44 -5.92
N SER A 43 -6.72 -9.48 -5.22
CA SER A 43 -8.15 -9.70 -5.02
C SER A 43 -8.38 -10.62 -3.81
N PRO A 44 -9.64 -10.80 -3.35
CA PRO A 44 -9.95 -11.73 -2.27
C PRO A 44 -9.70 -13.20 -2.63
N LYS A 45 -9.47 -13.49 -3.91
CA LYS A 45 -9.31 -14.85 -4.45
C LYS A 45 -7.93 -15.09 -5.05
N ASN A 46 -7.04 -14.09 -5.03
CA ASN A 46 -5.71 -14.21 -5.62
C ASN A 46 -4.68 -14.45 -4.51
N ASP A 47 -4.24 -15.69 -4.37
CA ASP A 47 -3.21 -16.14 -3.42
C ASP A 47 -1.90 -16.54 -4.11
N THR A 48 -1.67 -16.09 -5.36
CA THR A 48 -0.44 -16.42 -6.11
C THR A 48 0.84 -15.98 -5.42
N ILE A 49 0.83 -14.89 -4.65
CA ILE A 49 1.95 -14.49 -3.79
C ILE A 49 1.47 -14.56 -2.33
N ALA A 50 2.11 -15.44 -1.57
CA ALA A 50 1.85 -15.58 -0.14
C ALA A 50 2.27 -14.33 0.64
N MET A 51 1.59 -14.09 1.76
CA MET A 51 2.02 -13.07 2.72
C MET A 51 3.39 -13.41 3.29
N MET A 52 4.22 -12.40 3.50
CA MET A 52 5.49 -12.61 4.18
C MET A 52 5.25 -12.82 5.66
N THR A 53 5.95 -13.80 6.21
CA THR A 53 6.04 -13.99 7.67
C THR A 53 7.00 -12.98 8.29
N LEU A 54 6.84 -12.72 9.59
CA LEU A 54 7.77 -11.92 10.38
C LEU A 54 9.20 -12.45 10.29
N ALA A 55 9.38 -13.77 10.26
CA ALA A 55 10.70 -14.40 10.14
C ALA A 55 11.38 -14.03 8.82
N GLN A 56 10.65 -14.12 7.70
CA GLN A 56 11.14 -13.72 6.38
C GLN A 56 11.46 -12.23 6.32
N VAL A 57 10.60 -11.37 6.91
CA VAL A 57 10.88 -9.93 6.99
C VAL A 57 12.18 -9.67 7.76
N LYS A 58 12.35 -10.28 8.95
CA LYS A 58 13.56 -10.13 9.77
C LYS A 58 14.83 -10.59 9.06
N GLU A 59 14.74 -11.62 8.22
CA GLU A 59 15.86 -12.05 7.37
C GLU A 59 16.27 -10.95 6.39
N ARG A 60 15.30 -10.38 5.66
CA ARG A 60 15.57 -9.28 4.71
C ARG A 60 16.07 -8.00 5.37
N LEU A 61 15.60 -7.70 6.59
CA LEU A 61 16.10 -6.57 7.36
C LEU A 61 17.57 -6.75 7.77
N LYS A 62 18.02 -7.98 8.06
CA LYS A 62 19.45 -8.24 8.34
C LYS A 62 20.30 -7.98 7.11
N GLU A 63 19.86 -8.47 5.94
CA GLU A 63 20.55 -8.23 4.67
C GLU A 63 20.58 -6.74 4.30
N SER A 64 19.46 -6.02 4.52
CA SER A 64 19.32 -4.61 4.16
C SER A 64 20.32 -3.71 4.88
N ARG A 65 20.64 -4.03 6.13
CA ARG A 65 21.64 -3.32 6.93
C ARG A 65 23.01 -3.34 6.25
N ASP A 66 23.43 -4.51 5.77
CA ASP A 66 24.75 -4.69 5.16
C ASP A 66 24.82 -4.04 3.76
N LEU A 67 23.66 -3.80 3.14
CA LEU A 67 23.49 -3.10 1.86
C LEU A 67 23.30 -1.57 1.99
N GLY A 68 23.24 -1.04 3.21
CA GLY A 68 23.11 0.40 3.46
C GLY A 68 21.70 0.98 3.26
N VAL A 69 20.67 0.15 3.36
CA VAL A 69 19.26 0.60 3.25
C VAL A 69 18.90 1.57 4.38
N LYS A 70 18.24 2.66 4.03
CA LYS A 70 17.82 3.73 4.95
C LYS A 70 16.31 3.85 5.07
N ASP A 71 15.57 3.57 4.00
CA ASP A 71 14.11 3.74 3.96
C ASP A 71 13.39 2.44 3.61
N TYR A 72 12.23 2.21 4.24
CA TYR A 72 11.47 0.99 4.10
C TYR A 72 10.05 1.25 3.64
N TYR A 73 9.59 0.44 2.68
CA TYR A 73 8.24 0.48 2.14
C TYR A 73 7.62 -0.90 2.26
N ILE A 74 6.37 -0.96 2.73
CA ILE A 74 5.58 -2.20 2.71
C ILE A 74 4.32 -2.05 1.87
N THR A 75 4.00 -3.12 1.16
CA THR A 75 2.87 -3.20 0.23
C THR A 75 2.36 -4.64 0.11
N GLY A 76 1.45 -4.89 -0.83
CA GLY A 76 0.86 -6.18 -1.13
C GLY A 76 -0.52 -6.04 -1.75
N GLY A 77 -1.41 -6.96 -1.41
CA GLY A 77 -2.84 -6.72 -1.50
C GLY A 77 -3.26 -5.72 -0.44
N GLU A 78 -3.73 -6.20 0.70
CA GLU A 78 -3.96 -5.33 1.86
C GLU A 78 -3.09 -5.77 3.04
N VAL A 79 -2.14 -4.91 3.43
CA VAL A 79 -1.15 -5.18 4.47
C VAL A 79 -1.81 -5.51 5.82
N PHE A 80 -2.94 -4.88 6.15
CA PHE A 80 -3.65 -5.10 7.41
C PHE A 80 -4.48 -6.40 7.46
N ILE A 81 -4.44 -7.23 6.42
CA ILE A 81 -4.93 -8.62 6.44
C ILE A 81 -3.82 -9.57 6.93
N ASN A 82 -2.54 -9.20 6.83
CA ASN A 82 -1.45 -10.03 7.33
C ASN A 82 -1.56 -10.16 8.87
N PRO A 83 -1.65 -11.39 9.43
CA PRO A 83 -1.84 -11.61 10.86
C PRO A 83 -0.65 -11.14 11.72
N GLU A 84 0.55 -11.04 11.14
CA GLU A 84 1.79 -10.63 11.82
C GLU A 84 2.14 -9.16 11.51
N ILE A 85 1.19 -8.38 10.96
CA ILE A 85 1.48 -7.03 10.45
C ILE A 85 2.08 -6.12 11.51
N PHE A 86 1.58 -6.13 12.74
CA PHE A 86 2.03 -5.22 13.79
C PHE A 86 3.46 -5.52 14.22
N GLU A 87 3.78 -6.79 14.40
CA GLU A 87 5.12 -7.26 14.73
C GLU A 87 6.10 -6.98 13.59
N ILE A 88 5.63 -7.02 12.33
CA ILE A 88 6.38 -6.61 11.15
C ILE A 88 6.67 -5.10 11.17
N LEU A 89 5.68 -4.25 11.48
CA LEU A 89 5.87 -2.80 11.58
C LEU A 89 6.94 -2.47 12.63
N GLU A 90 6.81 -3.04 13.83
CA GLU A 90 7.78 -2.86 14.92
C GLU A 90 9.18 -3.32 14.52
N ALA A 91 9.30 -4.48 13.86
CA ALA A 91 10.58 -4.98 13.40
C ALA A 91 11.25 -4.03 12.39
N ILE A 92 10.51 -3.54 11.40
CA ILE A 92 11.06 -2.63 10.38
C ILE A 92 11.41 -1.27 11.00
N LEU A 93 10.57 -0.73 11.88
CA LEU A 93 10.81 0.53 12.57
C LEU A 93 12.05 0.50 13.47
N SER A 94 12.54 -0.68 13.87
CA SER A 94 13.84 -0.79 14.55
C SER A 94 15.05 -0.58 13.64
N TYR A 95 14.86 -0.59 12.31
CA TYR A 95 15.90 -0.38 11.30
C TYR A 95 15.83 1.00 10.63
N GLY A 96 14.63 1.58 10.45
CA GLY A 96 14.50 2.89 9.81
C GLY A 96 13.04 3.37 9.62
N PRO A 97 12.84 4.54 8.98
CA PRO A 97 11.54 5.05 8.58
C PRO A 97 10.74 4.05 7.74
N LEU A 98 9.43 3.99 8.00
CA LEU A 98 8.52 3.07 7.32
C LEU A 98 7.34 3.79 6.69
N ASP A 99 7.18 3.59 5.38
CA ASP A 99 6.01 4.00 4.61
C ASP A 99 5.13 2.78 4.28
N VAL A 100 3.88 2.82 4.73
CA VAL A 100 2.89 1.74 4.55
C VAL A 100 1.90 2.11 3.45
N LEU A 101 1.85 1.32 2.39
CA LEU A 101 0.85 1.45 1.33
C LEU A 101 -0.37 0.60 1.69
N THR A 102 -1.53 1.23 1.80
CA THR A 102 -2.79 0.57 2.22
C THR A 102 -4.01 1.22 1.58
N ASN A 103 -5.08 0.43 1.41
CA ASN A 103 -6.38 0.97 1.02
C ASN A 103 -7.14 1.60 2.21
N GLY A 104 -6.65 1.40 3.43
CA GLY A 104 -7.18 1.98 4.67
C GLY A 104 -8.49 1.36 5.16
N THR A 105 -9.15 0.49 4.39
CA THR A 105 -10.49 -0.05 4.73
C THR A 105 -10.47 -1.03 5.90
N GLN A 106 -9.31 -1.59 6.21
CA GLN A 106 -9.13 -2.55 7.32
C GLN A 106 -8.64 -1.88 8.62
N ILE A 107 -8.53 -0.55 8.67
CA ILE A 107 -8.09 0.19 9.85
C ILE A 107 -9.31 0.45 10.75
N THR A 108 -9.44 -0.34 11.81
CA THR A 108 -10.44 -0.15 12.87
C THR A 108 -9.90 0.78 13.97
N THR A 109 -10.75 1.22 14.90
CA THR A 109 -10.31 2.00 16.08
C THR A 109 -9.27 1.25 16.90
N GLU A 110 -9.44 -0.07 17.08
CA GLU A 110 -8.48 -0.92 17.78
C GLU A 110 -7.11 -0.93 17.06
N LYS A 111 -7.10 -1.18 15.74
CA LYS A 111 -5.86 -1.15 14.96
C LYS A 111 -5.22 0.24 15.00
N SER A 112 -6.02 1.31 14.90
CA SER A 112 -5.53 2.69 14.99
C SER A 112 -4.84 2.99 16.33
N ASN A 113 -5.40 2.50 17.44
CA ASN A 113 -4.76 2.63 18.75
C ASN A 113 -3.42 1.87 18.79
N ARG A 114 -3.38 0.64 18.28
CA ARG A 114 -2.14 -0.15 18.22
C ARG A 114 -1.08 0.51 17.33
N LEU A 115 -1.46 1.09 16.19
CA LEU A 115 -0.56 1.87 15.34
C LEU A 115 0.01 3.09 16.05
N ARG A 116 -0.80 3.77 16.86
CA ARG A 116 -0.35 4.91 17.69
C ARG A 116 0.66 4.46 18.75
N GLU A 117 0.42 3.34 19.40
CA GLU A 117 1.35 2.76 20.38
C GLU A 117 2.70 2.43 19.73
N ILE A 118 2.69 1.79 18.56
CA ILE A 118 3.90 1.48 17.79
C ILE A 118 4.67 2.74 17.41
N GLN A 119 3.98 3.77 16.90
CA GLN A 119 4.64 5.05 16.58
C GLN A 119 5.24 5.70 17.83
N ASN A 120 4.54 5.69 18.97
CA ASN A 120 5.02 6.29 20.21
C ASN A 120 6.25 5.56 20.79
N ALA A 121 6.35 4.24 20.56
CA ALA A 121 7.49 3.44 20.99
C ALA A 121 8.71 3.53 20.04
N SER A 122 8.51 4.03 18.82
CA SER A 122 9.53 4.10 17.78
C SER A 122 10.18 5.48 17.68
N ASN A 123 11.50 5.50 17.45
CA ASN A 123 12.24 6.73 17.09
C ASN A 123 12.11 7.07 15.60
N HIS A 124 11.69 6.09 14.78
CA HIS A 124 11.50 6.27 13.36
C HIS A 124 10.02 6.56 13.02
N PRO A 125 9.75 7.39 12.00
CA PRO A 125 8.39 7.71 11.62
C PRO A 125 7.73 6.54 10.88
N LEU A 126 6.49 6.25 11.27
CA LEU A 126 5.54 5.39 10.60
C LEU A 126 4.56 6.27 9.81
N ARG A 127 4.56 6.11 8.50
CA ARG A 127 3.77 6.92 7.56
C ARG A 127 2.83 6.03 6.76
N PHE A 128 1.74 6.62 6.29
CA PHE A 128 0.73 5.90 5.51
C PHE A 128 0.51 6.61 4.18
N ALA A 129 0.65 5.86 3.10
CA ALA A 129 0.20 6.24 1.77
C ALA A 129 -1.16 5.57 1.52
N LEU A 130 -2.23 6.36 1.62
CA LEU A 130 -3.60 5.87 1.42
C LEU A 130 -3.96 5.88 -0.07
N SER A 131 -4.36 4.73 -0.60
CA SER A 131 -4.86 4.64 -1.97
C SER A 131 -6.32 5.08 -2.06
N CYS A 132 -6.55 6.30 -2.54
CA CYS A 132 -7.89 6.85 -2.77
C CYS A 132 -8.23 6.85 -4.27
N ILE A 133 -8.63 5.69 -4.80
CA ILE A 133 -9.22 5.55 -6.13
C ILE A 133 -10.54 4.81 -5.96
N SER A 134 -11.57 5.10 -6.76
CA SER A 134 -12.85 4.41 -6.65
C SER A 134 -12.68 2.91 -6.90
N CYS A 135 -12.57 2.13 -5.84
CA CYS A 135 -12.59 0.68 -5.90
C CYS A 135 -14.00 0.20 -5.61
N ARG A 136 -14.49 -0.76 -6.41
CA ARG A 136 -15.76 -1.45 -6.09
C ARG A 136 -15.49 -2.47 -4.98
N PRO A 137 -16.29 -2.48 -3.91
CA PRO A 137 -16.26 -3.58 -2.94
C PRO A 137 -16.64 -4.89 -3.63
N SER A 138 -15.94 -5.98 -3.32
CA SER A 138 -16.30 -7.30 -3.82
C SER A 138 -17.70 -7.68 -3.31
N GLY A 139 -18.63 -7.97 -4.23
CA GLY A 139 -19.99 -8.42 -3.90
C GLY A 139 -21.09 -7.34 -3.95
N SER A 140 -20.78 -6.08 -4.27
CA SER A 140 -21.81 -5.05 -4.43
C SER A 140 -22.37 -5.03 -5.85
N SER A 141 -23.57 -5.57 -6.07
CA SER A 141 -24.32 -5.41 -7.33
C SER A 141 -24.95 -4.01 -7.40
N TRP A 142 -24.12 -2.96 -7.39
CA TRP A 142 -24.59 -1.63 -7.74
C TRP A 142 -24.55 -1.49 -9.26
N SER A 143 -25.68 -1.76 -9.89
CA SER A 143 -25.96 -1.25 -11.22
C SER A 143 -25.80 0.26 -11.16
N THR A 144 -24.89 0.80 -11.98
CA THR A 144 -24.84 2.23 -12.27
C THR A 144 -26.26 2.72 -12.53
N PRO A 145 -26.81 3.69 -11.79
CA PRO A 145 -27.98 4.37 -12.31
C PRO A 145 -27.50 5.05 -13.58
N ALA A 146 -28.04 4.62 -14.72
CA ALA A 146 -27.89 5.32 -15.98
C ALA A 146 -28.13 6.81 -15.68
N SER A 147 -27.15 7.62 -16.07
CA SER A 147 -27.16 9.09 -16.06
C SER A 147 -28.57 9.68 -15.84
N ARG A 148 -28.86 10.10 -14.61
CA ARG A 148 -30.05 10.94 -14.38
C ARG A 148 -29.79 12.26 -15.11
N PRO A 149 -30.70 12.73 -15.98
CA PRO A 149 -30.59 14.07 -16.52
C PRO A 149 -30.66 15.07 -15.38
N ALA A 150 -29.78 16.08 -15.44
CA ALA A 150 -29.70 17.15 -14.46
C ALA A 150 -31.07 17.81 -14.29
N THR A 151 -31.63 17.73 -13.08
CA THR A 151 -32.79 18.52 -12.67
C THR A 151 -32.30 19.83 -12.07
N PRO A 152 -32.92 20.97 -12.40
CA PRO A 152 -32.44 22.28 -11.95
C PRO A 152 -32.64 22.45 -10.45
N MET A 153 -31.65 23.08 -9.81
CA MET A 153 -31.62 23.37 -8.38
C MET A 153 -32.79 24.27 -7.95
N ASN A 154 -33.47 23.88 -6.88
CA ASN A 154 -34.35 24.75 -6.10
C ASN A 154 -33.62 25.14 -4.80
N PRO A 155 -33.47 26.43 -4.45
CA PRO A 155 -32.67 26.85 -3.32
C PRO A 155 -33.55 26.90 -2.08
N THR A 156 -33.67 25.78 -1.35
CA THR A 156 -34.02 25.74 0.08
C THR A 156 -34.18 24.28 0.50
N GLY A 157 -33.21 23.75 1.24
CA GLY A 157 -33.27 22.39 1.77
C GLY A 157 -31.91 21.94 2.26
N MET A 158 -31.64 22.15 3.55
CA MET A 158 -30.51 21.53 4.24
C MET A 158 -30.60 20.01 4.11
N PHE A 159 -29.66 19.40 3.39
CA PHE A 159 -29.39 17.98 3.44
C PHE A 159 -28.00 17.79 4.06
N PHE A 160 -27.96 17.20 5.26
CA PHE A 160 -26.73 16.76 5.89
C PHE A 160 -26.18 15.55 5.12
N SER A 161 -25.00 15.73 4.53
CA SER A 161 -24.22 14.69 3.85
C SER A 161 -23.26 14.04 4.86
N PRO A 162 -22.94 12.73 4.71
CA PRO A 162 -22.03 12.01 5.60
C PRO A 162 -20.56 12.46 5.51
N LEU A 163 -20.23 13.51 4.74
CA LEU A 163 -18.88 14.08 4.69
C LEU A 163 -18.46 14.88 5.93
N SER A 164 -19.35 15.15 6.90
CA SER A 164 -18.97 15.90 8.11
C SER A 164 -18.30 15.07 9.22
N GLN A 165 -18.18 13.74 9.10
CA GLN A 165 -17.55 12.91 10.15
C GLN A 165 -16.04 12.72 10.02
N CYS A 166 -15.41 13.04 8.87
CA CYS A 166 -13.96 12.89 8.72
C CYS A 166 -13.13 14.11 9.15
N LEU A 167 -13.73 15.23 9.53
CA LEU A 167 -12.99 16.46 9.88
C LEU A 167 -13.06 16.86 11.36
N ALA A 168 -13.49 15.96 12.26
CA ALA A 168 -13.71 16.27 13.68
C ALA A 168 -12.79 15.51 14.66
N MET A 169 -11.72 14.86 14.21
CA MET A 169 -10.73 14.22 15.09
C MET A 169 -9.29 14.68 14.81
N ALA A 170 -9.13 15.98 14.61
CA ALA A 170 -7.83 16.66 14.65
C ALA A 170 -7.97 17.99 15.41
N ARG A 171 -8.19 17.88 16.72
CA ARG A 171 -7.78 18.84 17.74
C ARG A 171 -7.40 18.08 19.00
#